data_AF-A0A8T6U493-F1
#
_entry.id   AF-A0A8T6U493-F1
#
_cell.length_a   1.000
_cell.length_b   1.000
_cell.length_c   1.000
_cell.angle_alpha   90.00
_cell.angle_beta   90.00
_cell.angle_gamma   90.00
#
_symmetry.space_group_name_H-M   'P 1'
#
loop_
_entity.id
_entity.type
_entity.pdbx_description
1 polymer ?
#
loop_
_entity_poly.entity_id
_entity_poly.type
_entity_poly.pdbx_seq_one_letter_code
_entity_poly.pdbx_strand_id
1 'polypeptide(L)' 'MDRELLLELNRCLKEDEVSGIIIATEPKAHKIYAIWALEHNVDILMDKPLTSPMGSCTDMDAANRIYADYLELENLLEK' A
#
# COMPACT_ATOMS: atom_id res chain seq x y z
N MET A 1 9.34 6.15 0.00
CA MET A 1 8.73 6.99 -1.05
C MET A 1 9.61 8.22 -1.15
N ASP A 2 9.86 8.72 -2.36
CA ASP A 2 10.65 9.95 -2.51
C ASP A 2 9.91 11.16 -1.86
N ARG A 3 10.66 12.14 -1.32
CA ARG A 3 10.08 13.29 -0.62
C ARG A 3 9.26 14.19 -1.54
N GLU A 4 9.71 14.39 -2.78
CA GLU A 4 9.01 15.20 -3.77
C GLU A 4 7.67 14.56 -4.13
N LEU A 5 7.68 13.24 -4.34
CA LEU A 5 6.47 12.47 -4.60
C LEU A 5 5.47 12.53 -3.44
N LEU A 6 5.94 12.43 -2.20
CA LEU A 6 5.08 12.52 -1.02
C LEU A 6 4.39 13.90 -0.91
N LEU A 7 5.13 14.98 -1.19
CA LEU A 7 4.57 16.33 -1.17
C LEU A 7 3.47 16.50 -2.23
N GLU A 8 3.69 15.96 -3.42
CA GLU A 8 2.71 16.04 -4.50
C GLU A 8 1.46 15.21 -4.21
N LEU A 9 1.59 14.00 -3.69
CA LEU A 9 0.45 13.18 -3.28
C LEU A 9 -0.40 13.87 -2.19
N ASN A 10 0.26 14.46 -1.19
CA ASN A 10 -0.42 15.20 -0.12
C ASN A 10 -1.11 16.47 -0.63
N ARG A 11 -0.58 17.07 -1.70
CA ARG A 11 -1.18 18.23 -2.36
C ARG A 11 -2.46 17.82 -3.07
N CYS A 12 -2.41 16.79 -3.93
CA CYS A 12 -3.58 16.27 -4.65
C CYS A 12 -4.70 15.84 -3.69
N LEU A 13 -4.35 15.16 -2.59
CA LEU A 13 -5.33 14.74 -1.60
C LEU A 13 -6.17 15.91 -1.04
N LYS A 14 -5.54 17.06 -0.81
CA LYS A 14 -6.20 18.25 -0.24
C LYS A 14 -6.96 19.07 -1.26
N GLU A 15 -6.41 19.21 -2.46
CA GLU A 15 -7.01 20.07 -3.49
C GLU A 15 -8.20 19.40 -4.18
N ASP A 16 -8.16 18.08 -4.36
CA ASP A 16 -9.16 17.33 -5.13
C ASP A 16 -10.18 16.57 -4.27
N GLU A 17 -10.16 16.76 -2.93
CA GLU A 17 -11.04 16.09 -1.96
C GLU A 17 -11.12 14.55 -2.16
N VAL A 18 -9.97 13.93 -2.43
CA VAL A 18 -9.89 12.51 -2.75
C VAL A 18 -10.22 11.67 -1.51
N SER A 19 -11.31 10.90 -1.57
CA SER A 19 -11.71 10.00 -0.49
C SER A 19 -11.19 8.56 -0.67
N GLY A 20 -10.71 8.21 -1.86
CA GLY A 20 -10.21 6.87 -2.15
C GLY A 20 -9.25 6.82 -3.34
N ILE A 21 -8.37 5.83 -3.33
CA ILE A 21 -7.38 5.59 -4.39
C ILE A 21 -7.47 4.18 -4.96
N ILE A 22 -7.01 4.03 -6.20
CA ILE A 22 -6.79 2.73 -6.84
C ILE A 22 -5.29 2.49 -6.95
N ILE A 23 -4.79 1.43 -6.31
CA ILE A 23 -3.40 0.99 -6.41
C ILE A 23 -3.31 -0.11 -7.48
N ALA A 24 -2.88 0.28 -8.69
CA ALA A 24 -2.69 -0.60 -9.84
C ALA A 24 -1.26 -0.45 -10.42
N THR A 25 -0.26 -0.44 -9.53
CA THR A 25 1.16 -0.31 -9.91
C THR A 25 1.83 -1.69 -9.95
N GLU A 26 3.15 -1.74 -10.08
CA GLU A 26 3.87 -3.00 -9.86
C GLU A 26 3.70 -3.47 -8.39
N PRO A 27 3.40 -4.75 -8.12
CA PRO A 27 3.10 -5.24 -6.76
C PRO A 27 4.18 -4.96 -5.71
N LYS A 28 5.44 -4.78 -6.13
CA LYS A 28 6.55 -4.37 -5.24
C LYS A 28 6.37 -2.98 -4.61
N ALA A 29 5.53 -2.13 -5.20
CA ALA A 29 5.26 -0.77 -4.75
C ALA A 29 3.92 -0.65 -4.00
N HIS A 30 3.04 -1.65 -4.07
CA HIS A 30 1.69 -1.57 -3.49
C HIS A 30 1.68 -1.14 -2.02
N LYS A 31 2.50 -1.81 -1.20
CA LYS A 31 2.54 -1.56 0.25
C LYS A 31 2.85 -0.11 0.62
N ILE A 32 3.77 0.55 -0.09
CA ILE A 32 4.15 1.92 0.29
C ILE A 32 3.06 2.94 0.02
N TYR A 33 2.27 2.73 -1.03
CA TYR A 33 1.10 3.55 -1.32
C TYR A 33 -0.07 3.21 -0.39
N ALA A 34 -0.23 1.92 -0.03
CA ALA A 34 -1.24 1.51 0.93
C ALA A 34 -1.00 2.14 2.30
N ILE A 35 0.23 2.07 2.83
CA ILE A 35 0.60 2.72 4.09
C ILE A 35 0.30 4.22 4.04
N TRP A 36 0.75 4.91 2.97
CA TRP A 36 0.49 6.34 2.80
C TRP A 36 -1.01 6.65 2.82
N ALA A 37 -1.84 5.91 2.09
CA ALA A 37 -3.27 6.15 2.04
C ALA A 37 -3.96 5.90 3.40
N LEU A 38 -3.59 4.82 4.10
CA LEU A 38 -4.11 4.52 5.43
C LEU A 38 -3.74 5.61 6.45
N GLU A 39 -2.50 6.10 6.45
CA GLU A 39 -2.06 7.19 7.32
C GLU A 39 -2.83 8.50 7.09
N HIS A 40 -3.45 8.66 5.92
CA HIS A 40 -4.25 9.82 5.55
C HIS A 40 -5.78 9.56 5.59
N ASN A 41 -6.22 8.40 6.11
CA ASN A 41 -7.62 8.00 6.16
C ASN A 41 -8.30 7.97 4.78
N VAL A 42 -7.59 7.46 3.77
CA VAL A 42 -8.06 7.35 2.38
C VAL A 42 -8.38 5.88 2.07
N ASP A 43 -9.57 5.63 1.52
CA ASP A 43 -9.99 4.28 1.13
C ASP A 43 -9.11 3.71 0.01
N ILE A 44 -8.88 2.40 0.03
CA ILE A 44 -8.00 1.74 -0.92
C ILE A 44 -8.75 0.65 -1.68
N LEU A 45 -8.71 0.72 -3.01
CA LEU A 45 -8.93 -0.42 -3.88
C LEU A 45 -7.59 -0.82 -4.50
N MET A 46 -7.18 -2.07 -4.36
CA MET A 46 -5.83 -2.49 -4.78
C MET A 46 -5.89 -3.75 -5.61
N ASP A 47 -5.04 -3.82 -6.64
CA ASP A 47 -4.88 -5.02 -7.44
C ASP A 47 -4.07 -6.09 -6.70
N LYS A 48 -4.36 -7.36 -7.01
CA LYS A 48 -3.65 -8.50 -6.43
C LYS A 48 -2.31 -8.73 -7.14
N PRO A 49 -1.28 -9.26 -6.46
CA PRO A 49 -1.21 -9.55 -5.02
C PRO A 49 -0.89 -8.30 -4.17
N LEU A 50 -1.04 -8.42 -2.85
CA LEU A 50 -0.73 -7.33 -1.90
C LEU A 50 0.73 -6.88 -2.00
N THR A 51 1.66 -7.83 -1.95
CA THR A 51 3.07 -7.66 -2.27
C THR A 51 3.54 -8.87 -3.06
N SER A 52 4.72 -8.78 -3.69
CA SER A 52 5.27 -9.89 -4.49
C SER A 52 6.73 -10.17 -4.13
N PRO A 53 7.02 -10.72 -2.92
CA PRO A 53 8.35 -11.23 -2.60
C PRO A 53 8.80 -12.30 -3.61
N MET A 54 10.08 -12.29 -3.98
CA MET A 54 10.64 -13.33 -4.83
C MET A 54 10.46 -14.71 -4.21
N GLY A 55 9.97 -15.67 -5.01
CA GLY A 55 9.77 -17.05 -4.57
C GLY A 55 8.49 -17.30 -3.77
N SER A 56 7.53 -16.37 -3.71
CA SER A 56 6.30 -16.50 -2.91
C SER A 56 5.46 -17.76 -3.18
N CYS A 57 5.58 -18.37 -4.35
CA CYS A 57 4.87 -19.61 -4.70
C CYS A 57 5.67 -20.90 -4.40
N THR A 58 6.93 -20.78 -3.99
CA THR A 58 7.87 -21.91 -3.84
C THR A 58 8.65 -21.90 -2.52
N ASP A 59 8.61 -20.79 -1.78
CA ASP A 59 9.30 -20.57 -0.52
C ASP A 59 8.28 -20.12 0.54
N MET A 60 8.16 -20.89 1.62
CA MET A 60 7.24 -20.62 2.72
C MET A 60 7.59 -19.32 3.44
N ASP A 61 8.87 -18.96 3.56
CA ASP A 61 9.26 -17.69 4.20
C ASP A 61 8.84 -16.50 3.33
N ALA A 62 8.94 -16.64 2.01
CA ALA A 62 8.43 -15.65 1.05
C ALA A 62 6.91 -15.52 1.09
N ALA A 63 6.18 -16.62 1.22
CA ALA A 63 4.73 -16.60 1.41
C ALA A 63 4.31 -15.94 2.73
N ASN A 64 5.01 -16.28 3.83
CA ASN A 64 4.77 -15.70 5.15
C ASN A 64 5.02 -14.18 5.18
N ARG A 65 5.95 -13.66 4.36
CA ARG A 65 6.14 -12.21 4.21
C ARG A 65 4.90 -11.49 3.67
N ILE A 66 4.17 -12.09 2.72
CA ILE A 66 2.91 -11.50 2.21
C ILE A 66 1.88 -11.41 3.34
N TYR A 67 1.79 -12.45 4.17
CA TYR A 67 0.88 -12.45 5.32
C TYR A 67 1.29 -11.43 6.39
N ALA A 68 2.59 -11.30 6.68
CA ALA A 68 3.09 -10.28 7.58
C ALA A 68 2.83 -8.85 7.05
N ASP A 69 2.99 -8.62 5.75
CA ASP A 69 2.67 -7.35 5.10
C ASP A 69 1.17 -7.02 5.23
N TYR A 70 0.29 -8.03 5.11
CA TYR A 70 -1.15 -7.87 5.34
C TYR A 70 -1.44 -7.45 6.79
N LEU A 71 -0.88 -8.17 7.77
CA LEU A 71 -1.09 -7.87 9.19
C LEU A 71 -0.60 -6.46 9.55
N GLU A 72 0.49 -6.00 8.95
CA GLU A 72 0.98 -4.63 9.15
C GLU A 72 -0.04 -3.59 8.68
N LEU A 73 -0.67 -3.80 7.52
CA LEU A 73 -1.71 -2.89 7.01
C LEU A 73 -3.02 -2.99 7.80
N GLU A 74 -3.42 -4.19 8.22
CA GLU A 74 -4.59 -4.39 9.09
C GLU A 74 -4.44 -3.63 10.41
N ASN A 75 -3.27 -3.68 11.03
CA ASN A 75 -2.98 -2.90 12.25
C ASN A 75 -2.99 -1.38 12.04
N LEU A 76 -2.83 -0.89 10.81
CA LEU A 76 -2.97 0.54 10.49
C LEU A 76 -4.44 0.94 10.29
N LEU A 77 -5.28 0.02 9.79
CA LEU A 77 -6.71 0.24 9.63
C LEU A 77 -7.47 0.30 10.95
N GLU A 78 -7.00 -0.41 11.98
CA GLU A 78 -7.65 -0.47 13.30
C GLU A 78 -7.33 0.72 14.24
N LYS A 79 -6.52 1.68 13.80
CA LYS A 79 -6.14 2.87 14.58
C LYS A 79 -7.09 4.04 14.37
#